data_AF-A0A968L4D9-F1
#
_entry.id   AF-A0A968L4D9-F1
#
_cell.length_a   1.000
_cell.length_b   1.000
_cell.length_c   1.000
_cell.angle_alpha   90.00
_cell.angle_beta   90.00
_cell.angle_gamma   90.00
#
_symmetry.space_group_name_H-M   'P 1'
#
loop_
_entity.id
_entity.type
_entity.pdbx_description
1 polymer ?
#
loop_
_entity_poly.entity_id
_entity_poly.type
_entity_poly.pdbx_seq_one_letter_code
_entity_poly.pdbx_strand_id
1 'polypeptide(L)'
;MMNYPLPRKAVDVMLHDAMQRDITTARRVTLLQILWNERYLTRTQLIVRVEYRLGGNCFGTAAWEDTFYRDMRAVKQAFQAVGYVLEYSRSRKNTGYYVKGQPALSPEFRQMVKASVAEVDQRQIDIYRRLSAADRFRQGCSVSDSARNVVAYRIRQENPELSALEANRLALQRAYTP
;
A
#
# COMPACT_ATOMS: atom_id res chain seq x y z
N MET A 1 -27.93 3.27 33.90
CA MET A 1 -27.60 2.03 33.18
C MET A 1 -26.10 1.85 33.19
N MET A 2 -25.57 0.80 33.82
CA MET A 2 -24.14 0.48 33.72
C MET A 2 -23.85 -0.02 32.31
N ASN A 3 -23.13 0.81 31.54
CA ASN A 3 -22.67 0.45 30.21
C ASN A 3 -21.40 -0.39 30.39
N TYR A 4 -21.54 -1.71 30.54
CA TYR A 4 -20.38 -2.59 30.56
C TYR A 4 -19.72 -2.55 29.18
N PRO A 5 -18.43 -2.20 29.08
CA PRO A 5 -17.75 -2.17 27.80
C PRO A 5 -17.72 -3.58 27.22
N LEU A 6 -18.22 -3.73 25.99
CA LEU A 6 -18.13 -4.98 25.26
C LEU A 6 -16.65 -5.38 25.07
N PRO A 7 -16.32 -6.68 25.09
CA PRO A 7 -14.97 -7.13 24.75
C PRO A 7 -14.55 -6.63 23.36
N ARG A 8 -13.37 -6.01 23.27
CA ARG A 8 -12.89 -5.40 22.02
C ARG A 8 -12.91 -6.37 20.83
N LYS A 9 -12.52 -7.63 21.04
CA LYS A 9 -12.59 -8.67 20.02
C LYS A 9 -14.01 -8.91 19.48
N ALA A 10 -15.02 -8.86 20.34
CA ALA A 10 -16.41 -9.02 19.90
C ALA A 10 -16.87 -7.82 19.05
N VAL A 11 -16.46 -6.60 19.44
CA VAL A 11 -16.69 -5.37 18.66
C VAL A 11 -15.99 -5.46 17.30
N ASP A 12 -14.74 -5.91 17.26
CA ASP A 12 -13.95 -6.04 16.03
C ASP A 12 -14.59 -7.04 15.06
N VAL A 13 -15.09 -8.18 15.55
CA VAL A 13 -15.81 -9.17 14.73
C VAL A 13 -17.11 -8.59 14.16
N MET A 14 -17.90 -7.90 14.99
CA MET A 14 -19.14 -7.26 14.54
C MET A 14 -18.88 -6.14 13.53
N LEU A 15 -17.81 -5.36 13.73
CA LEU A 15 -17.39 -4.34 12.80
C LEU A 15 -16.95 -4.95 11.46
N HIS A 16 -16.22 -6.07 11.49
CA HIS A 16 -15.80 -6.75 10.27
C HIS A 16 -17.00 -7.29 9.47
N ASP A 17 -17.98 -7.91 10.14
CA ASP A 17 -19.23 -8.34 9.48
C ASP A 17 -19.99 -7.14 8.89
N ALA A 18 -20.10 -6.04 9.64
CA ALA A 18 -20.73 -4.81 9.15
C ALA A 18 -20.02 -4.22 7.93
N MET A 19 -18.68 -4.25 7.89
CA MET A 19 -17.91 -3.83 6.72
C MET A 19 -18.18 -4.69 5.48
N GLN A 20 -18.47 -5.98 5.63
CA GLN A 20 -18.77 -6.86 4.50
C GLN A 20 -20.16 -6.60 3.92
N ARG A 21 -21.12 -6.15 4.76
CA ARG A 21 -22.52 -5.99 4.37
C ARG A 21 -22.90 -4.56 3.99
N ASP A 22 -22.25 -3.57 4.59
CA ASP A 22 -22.54 -2.15 4.35
C ASP A 22 -21.31 -1.42 3.78
N ILE A 23 -21.45 -1.00 2.52
CA ILE A 23 -20.42 -0.24 1.82
C ILE A 23 -20.10 1.08 2.52
N THR A 24 -21.06 1.70 3.21
CA THR A 24 -20.82 2.97 3.92
C THR A 24 -19.91 2.77 5.12
N THR A 25 -20.18 1.74 5.93
CA THR A 25 -19.29 1.31 7.01
C THR A 25 -17.91 0.93 6.48
N ALA A 26 -17.85 0.15 5.39
CA ALA A 26 -16.59 -0.22 4.76
C ALA A 26 -15.76 1.01 4.33
N ARG A 27 -16.37 1.99 3.66
CA ARG A 27 -15.70 3.24 3.24
C ARG A 27 -15.16 4.01 4.44
N ARG A 28 -15.96 4.19 5.50
CA ARG A 28 -15.55 4.94 6.70
C ARG A 28 -14.40 4.28 7.43
N VAL A 29 -14.46 2.96 7.62
CA VAL A 29 -13.36 2.21 8.26
C VAL A 29 -12.10 2.27 7.38
N THR A 30 -12.25 2.15 6.07
CA THR A 30 -11.12 2.25 5.13
C THR A 30 -10.47 3.63 5.16
N LEU A 31 -11.27 4.70 5.14
CA LEU A 31 -10.77 6.08 5.30
C LEU A 31 -10.05 6.27 6.63
N LEU A 32 -10.60 5.75 7.73
CA LEU A 32 -9.99 5.82 9.05
C LEU A 32 -8.63 5.11 9.07
N GLN A 33 -8.55 3.89 8.53
CA GLN A 33 -7.31 3.13 8.43
C GLN A 33 -6.26 3.84 7.56
N ILE A 34 -6.66 4.40 6.42
CA ILE A 34 -5.74 5.15 5.55
C ILE A 34 -5.21 6.37 6.30
N LEU A 35 -6.09 7.18 6.88
CA LEU A 35 -5.71 8.42 7.56
C LEU A 35 -4.96 8.19 8.88
N TRP A 36 -5.10 7.02 9.48
CA TRP A 36 -4.31 6.62 10.65
C TRP A 36 -2.84 6.34 10.29
N ASN A 37 -2.59 5.85 9.07
CA ASN A 37 -1.27 5.38 8.65
C ASN A 37 -0.56 6.33 7.67
N GLU A 38 -1.33 7.09 6.89
CA GLU A 38 -0.85 7.98 5.84
C GLU A 38 -1.25 9.43 6.14
N ARG A 39 -0.48 10.38 5.61
CA ARG A 39 -0.67 11.80 5.87
C ARG A 39 -0.60 12.61 4.59
N TYR A 40 -1.16 13.81 4.66
CA TYR A 40 -1.19 14.78 3.57
C TYR A 40 -1.78 14.17 2.29
N LEU A 41 -2.90 13.46 2.47
CA LEU A 41 -3.66 12.90 1.36
C LEU A 41 -4.76 13.88 0.94
N THR A 42 -4.79 14.23 -0.33
CA THR A 42 -5.88 15.02 -0.90
C THR A 42 -7.15 14.19 -1.00
N ARG A 43 -8.30 14.86 -1.21
CA ARG A 43 -9.59 14.20 -1.43
C ARG A 43 -9.50 13.15 -2.55
N THR A 44 -8.94 13.52 -3.69
CA THR A 44 -8.78 12.62 -4.84
C THR A 44 -7.93 11.41 -4.49
N GLN A 45 -6.82 11.62 -3.77
CA GLN A 45 -5.93 10.55 -3.34
C GLN A 45 -6.60 9.58 -2.35
N LEU A 46 -7.47 10.08 -1.47
CA LEU A 46 -8.25 9.26 -0.56
C LEU A 46 -9.29 8.42 -1.30
N ILE A 47 -10.02 9.03 -2.24
CA ILE A 47 -11.04 8.34 -3.04
C ILE A 47 -10.42 7.19 -3.82
N VAL A 48 -9.35 7.45 -4.57
CA VAL A 48 -8.67 6.43 -5.39
C VAL A 48 -8.20 5.24 -4.54
N ARG A 49 -7.65 5.49 -3.34
CA ARG A 49 -7.20 4.41 -2.44
C ARG A 49 -8.36 3.58 -1.88
N VAL A 50 -9.46 4.24 -1.53
CA VAL A 50 -10.64 3.55 -1.01
C VAL A 50 -11.27 2.71 -2.12
N GLU A 51 -11.40 3.25 -3.33
CA GLU A 51 -11.86 2.50 -4.50
C GLU A 51 -10.95 1.34 -4.87
N TYR A 52 -9.63 1.51 -4.74
CA TYR A 52 -8.68 0.40 -4.93
C TYR A 52 -8.93 -0.75 -3.95
N ARG A 53 -9.34 -0.47 -2.71
CA ARG A 53 -9.59 -1.50 -1.68
C ARG A 53 -10.99 -2.09 -1.74
N LEU A 54 -12.00 -1.29 -2.09
CA LEU A 54 -13.41 -1.68 -2.01
C LEU A 54 -14.08 -1.89 -3.36
N GLY A 55 -13.39 -1.62 -4.47
CA GLY A 55 -13.93 -1.60 -5.82
C GLY A 55 -14.26 -0.18 -6.30
N GLY A 56 -14.17 0.02 -7.62
CA GLY A 56 -14.45 1.30 -8.27
C GLY A 56 -15.89 1.78 -8.03
N ASN A 57 -16.10 3.10 -8.04
CA ASN A 57 -17.40 3.75 -7.84
C ASN A 57 -18.04 3.47 -6.47
N CYS A 58 -17.29 3.06 -5.44
CA CYS A 58 -17.86 2.80 -4.11
C CYS A 58 -18.47 4.07 -3.47
N PHE A 59 -18.10 5.28 -3.91
CA PHE A 59 -18.71 6.55 -3.50
C PHE A 59 -19.96 6.94 -4.33
N GLY A 60 -20.32 6.14 -5.34
CA GLY A 60 -21.36 6.47 -6.31
C GLY A 60 -20.87 7.38 -7.44
N THR A 61 -21.66 7.52 -8.50
CA THR A 61 -21.28 8.27 -9.71
C THR A 61 -21.77 9.73 -9.71
N ALA A 62 -22.95 9.99 -9.13
CA ALA A 62 -23.61 11.31 -9.20
C ALA A 62 -23.48 12.17 -7.93
N ALA A 63 -23.28 11.56 -6.75
CA ALA A 63 -23.27 12.25 -5.45
C ALA A 63 -22.04 11.89 -4.59
N TRP A 64 -20.92 11.62 -5.25
CA TRP A 64 -19.70 11.14 -4.57
C TRP A 64 -19.10 12.20 -3.64
N GLU A 65 -19.19 13.49 -3.99
CA GLU A 65 -18.67 14.57 -3.14
C GLU A 65 -19.40 14.62 -1.80
N ASP A 66 -20.73 14.65 -1.82
CA ASP A 66 -21.56 14.63 -0.61
C ASP A 66 -21.34 13.38 0.22
N THR A 67 -21.20 12.23 -0.43
CA THR A 67 -20.90 10.95 0.22
C THR A 67 -19.55 11.02 0.94
N PHE A 68 -18.52 11.51 0.25
CA PHE A 68 -17.19 11.69 0.84
C PHE A 68 -17.22 12.63 2.05
N TYR A 69 -17.90 13.77 1.97
CA TYR A 69 -17.99 14.71 3.11
C TYR A 69 -18.76 14.14 4.30
N ARG A 70 -19.82 13.35 4.06
CA ARG A 70 -20.54 12.62 5.12
C ARG A 70 -19.64 11.60 5.80
N ASP A 71 -18.88 10.82 5.03
CA ASP A 71 -17.96 9.82 5.56
C ASP A 71 -16.81 10.48 6.33
N MET A 72 -16.24 11.56 5.81
CA MET A 72 -15.19 12.32 6.50
C MET A 72 -15.66 12.96 7.81
N ARG A 73 -16.94 13.35 7.93
CA ARG A 73 -17.49 13.82 9.21
C ARG A 73 -17.47 12.72 10.26
N ALA A 74 -17.88 11.50 9.91
CA ALA A 74 -17.83 10.35 10.81
C ALA A 74 -16.38 10.00 11.19
N VAL A 75 -15.46 10.03 10.23
CA VAL A 75 -14.03 9.78 10.47
C VAL A 75 -13.43 10.82 11.42
N LYS A 76 -13.77 12.11 11.26
CA LYS A 76 -13.35 13.18 12.19
C LYS A 76 -13.82 12.91 13.61
N GLN A 77 -15.08 12.51 13.78
CA GLN A 77 -15.63 12.17 15.09
C GLN A 77 -14.92 10.97 15.71
N ALA A 78 -14.60 9.95 14.91
CA ALA A 78 -13.85 8.79 15.38
C ALA A 78 -12.45 9.17 15.90
N PHE A 79 -11.71 10.02 15.19
CA PHE A 79 -10.43 10.53 15.70
C PHE A 79 -10.58 11.37 16.97
N GLN A 80 -11.59 12.23 17.04
CA GLN A 80 -11.86 13.02 18.24
C GLN A 80 -12.17 12.15 19.46
N ALA A 81 -12.90 11.05 19.27
CA ALA A 81 -13.22 10.10 20.34
C ALA A 81 -11.98 9.44 20.96
N VAL A 82 -10.86 9.38 20.24
CA VAL A 82 -9.58 8.87 20.73
C VAL A 82 -8.53 9.98 20.96
N GLY A 83 -8.97 11.23 21.07
CA GLY A 83 -8.11 12.37 21.43
C GLY A 83 -7.26 12.95 20.30
N TYR A 84 -7.52 12.58 19.05
CA TYR A 84 -6.81 13.07 17.88
C TYR A 84 -7.63 14.07 17.08
N VAL A 85 -6.95 14.96 16.36
CA VAL A 85 -7.59 15.96 15.49
C VAL A 85 -7.16 15.74 14.04
N LEU A 86 -8.13 15.53 13.15
CA LEU A 86 -7.89 15.44 11.72
C LEU A 86 -8.00 16.83 11.08
N GLU A 87 -6.88 17.35 10.57
CA GLU A 87 -6.77 18.66 9.92
C GLU A 87 -6.51 18.53 8.41
N TYR A 88 -6.68 19.62 7.65
CA TYR A 88 -6.30 19.70 6.25
C TYR A 88 -5.26 20.81 6.06
N SER A 89 -4.08 20.44 5.59
CA SER A 89 -3.03 21.43 5.25
C SER A 89 -3.17 21.87 3.79
N ARG A 90 -3.07 23.19 3.57
CA ARG A 90 -3.02 23.82 2.24
C ARG A 90 -1.61 24.25 1.85
N SER A 91 -0.58 23.81 2.58
CA SER A 91 0.81 24.18 2.29
C SER A 91 1.33 23.46 1.05
N ARG A 92 2.11 24.15 0.22
CA ARG A 92 2.68 23.60 -1.03
C ARG A 92 3.49 22.31 -0.82
N LYS A 93 4.18 22.16 0.32
CA LYS A 93 5.00 20.98 0.62
C LYS A 93 4.18 19.80 1.15
N ASN A 94 3.10 20.07 1.87
CA ASN A 94 2.33 19.06 2.61
C ASN A 94 0.81 19.29 2.42
N THR A 95 0.31 19.23 1.19
CA THR A 95 -1.13 19.46 0.92
C THR A 95 -1.94 18.20 1.21
N GLY A 96 -2.99 18.29 2.03
CA GLY A 96 -3.92 17.18 2.27
C GLY A 96 -4.30 16.98 3.74
N TYR A 97 -5.12 15.96 3.98
CA TYR A 97 -5.58 15.56 5.31
C TYR A 97 -4.47 14.90 6.13
N TYR A 98 -4.37 15.23 7.41
CA TYR A 98 -3.43 14.61 8.34
C TYR A 98 -3.96 14.62 9.78
N VAL A 99 -3.50 13.65 10.57
CA VAL A 99 -3.80 13.59 12.00
C VAL A 99 -2.77 14.41 12.78
N LYS A 100 -3.21 15.48 13.44
CA LYS A 100 -2.35 16.34 14.27
C LYS A 100 -1.80 15.56 15.45
N GLY A 101 -0.53 15.78 15.79
CA GLY A 101 0.13 15.14 16.94
C GLY A 101 0.63 13.71 16.68
N GLN A 102 0.21 13.04 15.61
CA GLN A 102 0.87 11.80 15.20
C GLN A 102 2.23 12.08 14.55
N PRO A 103 3.22 11.19 14.69
CA PRO A 103 4.43 11.24 13.88
C PRO A 103 4.12 10.97 12.39
N ALA A 104 5.06 11.33 11.49
CA ALA A 104 4.89 11.16 10.05
C ALA A 104 4.76 9.69 9.60
N LEU A 105 5.32 8.77 10.38
CA LEU A 105 5.26 7.33 10.19
C LEU A 105 4.99 6.72 11.57
N SER A 106 4.19 5.65 11.63
CA SER A 106 3.99 4.92 12.88
C SER A 106 5.32 4.32 13.37
N PRO A 107 5.50 4.11 14.69
CA PRO A 107 6.69 3.46 15.22
C PRO A 107 6.98 2.10 14.58
N GLU A 108 5.93 1.32 14.32
CA GLU A 108 6.00 -0.01 13.70
C GLU A 108 6.49 0.09 12.26
N PHE A 109 5.96 1.04 11.49
CA PHE A 109 6.38 1.26 10.10
C PHE A 109 7.82 1.78 10.04
N ARG A 110 8.22 2.67 10.95
CA ARG A 110 9.62 3.10 11.07
C ARG A 110 10.55 1.93 11.39
N GLN A 111 10.12 1.04 12.28
CA GLN A 111 10.89 -0.14 12.65
C GLN A 111 11.00 -1.13 11.48
N MET A 112 9.91 -1.33 10.74
CA MET A 112 9.91 -2.18 9.54
C MET A 112 10.83 -1.61 8.46
N VAL A 113 10.74 -0.32 8.14
CA VAL A 113 11.66 0.33 7.18
C VAL A 113 13.11 0.21 7.66
N LYS A 114 13.36 0.43 8.96
CA LYS A 114 14.70 0.30 9.54
C LYS A 114 15.23 -1.14 9.45
N ALA A 115 14.38 -2.14 9.68
CA ALA A 115 14.73 -3.56 9.53
C ALA A 115 15.03 -3.91 8.07
N SER A 116 14.18 -3.50 7.13
CA SER A 116 14.41 -3.71 5.69
C SER A 116 15.66 -3.02 5.18
N VAL A 117 16.02 -1.85 5.74
CA VAL A 117 17.29 -1.17 5.41
C VAL A 117 18.48 -1.88 6.06
N ALA A 118 18.31 -2.45 7.26
CA ALA A 118 19.38 -3.21 7.94
C ALA A 118 19.73 -4.52 7.23
N GLU A 119 18.80 -5.09 6.44
CA GLU A 119 19.07 -6.26 5.59
C GLU A 119 19.89 -5.90 4.34
N VAL A 120 19.95 -4.62 3.95
CA VAL A 120 20.74 -4.16 2.81
C VAL A 120 22.14 -3.79 3.28
N ASP A 121 23.17 -4.46 2.73
CA ASP A 121 24.56 -4.12 3.02
C ASP A 121 24.84 -2.65 2.65
N GLN A 122 25.29 -1.86 3.63
CA GLN A 122 25.63 -0.46 3.43
C GLN A 122 26.64 -0.25 2.29
N ARG A 123 27.53 -1.22 2.06
CA ARG A 123 28.46 -1.20 0.92
C ARG A 123 27.72 -1.26 -0.42
N GLN A 124 26.65 -2.04 -0.53
CA GLN A 124 25.82 -2.11 -1.75
C GLN A 124 25.09 -0.79 -1.99
N ILE A 125 24.59 -0.14 -0.93
CA ILE A 125 23.96 1.18 -1.02
C ILE A 125 24.97 2.22 -1.55
N ASP A 126 26.18 2.21 -1.00
CA ASP A 126 27.23 3.16 -1.37
C ASP A 126 27.72 2.93 -2.81
N ILE A 127 27.84 1.67 -3.25
CA ILE A 127 28.11 1.32 -4.65
C ILE A 127 26.98 1.84 -5.55
N TYR A 128 25.72 1.54 -5.21
CA TYR A 128 24.56 1.91 -6.03
C TYR A 128 24.40 3.44 -6.15
N ARG A 129 24.72 4.20 -5.09
CA ARG A 129 24.73 5.67 -5.09
C ARG A 129 25.76 6.26 -6.06
N ARG A 130 26.90 5.57 -6.27
CA ARG A 130 27.97 6.02 -7.19
C ARG A 130 27.69 5.67 -8.65
N LEU A 131 26.72 4.80 -8.93
CA LEU A 131 26.34 4.43 -10.29
C LEU A 131 25.59 5.57 -10.99
N SER A 132 25.97 5.84 -12.25
CA SER A 132 25.19 6.71 -13.14
C SER A 132 23.85 6.08 -13.51
N ALA A 133 22.94 6.85 -14.10
CA ALA A 133 21.68 6.30 -14.62
C ALA A 133 21.91 5.18 -15.65
N ALA A 134 22.93 5.32 -16.50
CA ALA A 134 23.30 4.31 -17.50
C ALA A 134 23.83 3.03 -16.83
N ASP A 135 24.62 3.15 -15.77
CA ASP A 135 25.14 2.00 -15.03
C ASP A 135 24.04 1.24 -14.30
N ARG A 136 23.08 1.96 -13.70
CA ARG A 136 21.91 1.35 -13.06
C ARG A 136 21.04 0.61 -14.08
N PHE A 137 20.84 1.19 -15.27
CA PHE A 137 20.12 0.52 -16.34
C PHE A 137 20.83 -0.77 -16.78
N ARG A 138 22.15 -0.72 -17.01
CA ARG A 138 22.95 -1.90 -17.35
C ARG A 138 22.92 -2.96 -16.25
N GLN A 139 22.98 -2.55 -14.99
CA GLN A 139 22.84 -3.46 -13.85
C GLN A 139 21.47 -4.14 -13.85
N GLY A 140 20.39 -3.38 -14.10
CA GLY A 140 19.04 -3.93 -14.23
C GLY A 140 18.90 -4.95 -15.36
N CYS A 141 19.47 -4.66 -16.54
CA CYS A 141 19.53 -5.61 -17.65
C CYS A 141 20.30 -6.87 -17.26
N SER A 142 21.48 -6.73 -16.64
CA SER A 142 22.30 -7.86 -16.21
C SER A 142 21.58 -8.76 -15.20
N VAL A 143 20.91 -8.18 -14.20
CA VAL A 143 20.13 -8.95 -13.22
C VAL A 143 18.98 -9.70 -13.90
N SER A 144 18.29 -9.05 -14.83
CA SER A 144 17.19 -9.65 -15.60
C SER A 144 17.69 -10.80 -16.48
N ASP A 145 18.82 -10.62 -17.16
CA ASP A 145 19.45 -11.66 -17.98
C ASP A 145 19.91 -12.85 -17.13
N SER A 146 20.52 -12.59 -15.97
CA SER A 146 20.91 -13.65 -15.03
C SER A 146 19.69 -14.45 -14.55
N ALA A 147 18.61 -13.79 -14.15
CA ALA A 147 17.38 -14.46 -13.74
C ALA A 147 16.79 -15.31 -14.87
N ARG A 148 16.73 -14.78 -16.10
CA ARG A 148 16.28 -15.53 -17.28
C ARG A 148 17.15 -16.76 -17.52
N ASN A 149 18.47 -16.62 -17.45
CA ASN A 149 19.40 -17.72 -17.68
C ASN A 149 19.26 -18.84 -16.65
N VAL A 150 18.98 -18.51 -15.38
CA VAL A 150 18.70 -19.51 -14.33
C VAL A 150 17.44 -20.31 -14.65
N VAL A 151 16.37 -19.64 -15.07
CA VAL A 151 15.11 -20.31 -15.46
C VAL A 151 15.33 -21.17 -16.70
N ALA A 152 16.01 -20.65 -17.73
CA ALA A 152 16.33 -21.38 -18.95
C ALA A 152 17.19 -22.62 -18.64
N TYR A 153 18.16 -22.50 -17.73
CA TYR A 153 18.97 -23.64 -17.28
C TYR A 153 18.11 -24.72 -16.63
N ARG A 154 17.17 -24.35 -15.74
CA ARG A 154 16.26 -25.30 -15.11
C ARG A 154 15.34 -26.01 -16.12
N ILE A 155 14.80 -25.27 -17.09
CA ILE A 155 13.99 -25.84 -18.18
C ILE A 155 14.77 -26.90 -18.97
N ARG A 156 16.07 -26.68 -19.21
CA ARG A 156 16.93 -27.66 -19.90
C ARG A 156 17.27 -28.87 -19.05
N GLN A 157 17.37 -28.72 -17.73
CA GLN A 157 17.51 -29.88 -16.83
C GLN A 157 16.28 -30.78 -16.88
N GLU A 158 15.09 -30.17 -16.98
CA GLU A 158 13.81 -30.89 -17.10
C GLU A 158 13.59 -31.46 -18.52
N ASN A 159 14.18 -30.83 -19.55
CA ASN A 159 14.01 -31.20 -20.96
C ASN A 159 15.37 -31.12 -21.69
N PRO A 160 16.23 -32.15 -21.57
CA PRO A 160 17.61 -32.11 -22.07
C PRO A 160 17.74 -31.90 -23.59
N GLU A 161 16.72 -32.31 -24.35
CA GLU A 161 16.64 -32.15 -25.81
C GLU A 161 16.50 -30.69 -26.27
N LEU A 162 16.15 -29.77 -25.37
CA LEU A 162 16.00 -28.36 -25.71
C LEU A 162 17.35 -27.65 -25.86
N SER A 163 17.48 -26.90 -26.94
CA SER A 163 18.62 -26.00 -27.14
C SER A 163 18.58 -24.84 -26.13
N ALA A 164 19.75 -24.21 -25.92
CA ALA A 164 19.87 -23.04 -25.06
C ALA A 164 18.96 -21.87 -25.49
N LEU A 165 18.73 -21.72 -26.80
CA LEU A 165 17.89 -20.66 -27.35
C LEU A 165 16.41 -20.94 -27.09
N GLU A 166 15.96 -22.18 -27.27
CA GLU A 166 14.58 -22.59 -27.02
C GLU A 166 14.21 -22.48 -25.55
N ALA A 167 15.10 -22.92 -24.66
CA ALA A 167 14.90 -22.78 -23.22
C ALA A 167 14.83 -21.32 -22.77
N ASN A 168 15.63 -20.42 -23.36
CA ASN A 168 15.54 -18.99 -23.10
C ASN A 168 14.23 -18.37 -23.60
N ARG A 169 13.75 -18.81 -24.78
CA ARG A 169 12.45 -18.38 -25.32
C ARG A 169 11.31 -18.83 -24.40
N LEU A 170 11.33 -20.08 -23.92
CA LEU A 170 10.34 -20.60 -22.97
C LEU A 170 10.41 -19.90 -21.61
N ALA A 171 11.60 -19.58 -21.11
CA ALA A 171 11.78 -18.81 -19.88
C ALA A 171 11.13 -17.43 -19.96
N LEU A 172 11.27 -16.75 -21.10
CA LEU A 172 10.58 -15.48 -21.36
C LEU A 172 9.06 -15.66 -21.44
N GLN A 173 8.57 -16.67 -22.16
CA GLN A 173 7.13 -16.93 -22.26
C GLN A 173 6.51 -17.18 -20.88
N ARG A 174 7.14 -17.99 -20.03
CA ARG A 174 6.66 -18.23 -18.65
C ARG A 174 6.62 -16.96 -17.79
N ALA A 175 7.53 -16.01 -18.00
CA ALA A 175 7.58 -14.78 -17.23
C ALA A 175 6.49 -13.76 -17.63
N TYR A 176 5.97 -13.83 -18.85
CA TYR A 176 5.03 -12.85 -19.42
C TYR A 176 3.66 -13.44 -19.78
N THR A 177 3.41 -14.71 -19.47
CA THR A 177 2.08 -15.31 -19.57
C THR A 177 1.44 -15.27 -18.17
N PRO A 178 0.29 -14.58 -17.99
CA PRO A 178 -0.38 -14.47 -16.70
C PRO A 178 -0.92 -15.81 -16.17
#